data_AF-A0A7V8FNL6-F1
#
_entry.id   AF-A0A7V8FNL6-F1
#
_cell.length_a   1.000
_cell.length_b   1.000
_cell.length_c   1.000
_cell.angle_alpha   90.00
_cell.angle_beta   90.00
_cell.angle_gamma   90.00
#
_symmetry.space_group_name_H-M   'P 1'
#
loop_
_entity.id
_entity.type
_entity.pdbx_description
1 polymer ?
#
loop_
_entity_poly.entity_id
_entity_poly.type
_entity_poly.pdbx_seq_one_letter_code
_entity_poly.pdbx_strand_id
1 'polypeptide(L)'
;MSPAQRPGIRRSLLLIAISLCATASAIFGFLYYGLYWKYRDLFNENGRYFDETDSVVYQDEAAILIVPAIALLVLALGLGVLWWRRHRSRA
;
A
#
# COMPACT_ATOMS: atom_id res chain seq x y z
N MET A 1 -32.43 -1.25 -27.82
CA MET A 1 -31.33 -1.41 -26.85
C MET A 1 -30.66 -0.06 -26.66
N SER A 2 -30.78 0.53 -25.46
CA SER A 2 -30.31 1.90 -25.14
C SER A 2 -28.78 1.93 -25.03
N PRO A 3 -28.07 2.98 -25.53
CA PRO A 3 -26.62 3.06 -25.45
C PRO A 3 -26.20 3.23 -23.99
N ALA A 4 -25.73 2.12 -23.41
CA ALA A 4 -25.20 2.06 -22.07
C ALA A 4 -24.10 3.11 -21.89
N GLN A 5 -24.36 4.00 -20.96
CA GLN A 5 -23.55 5.11 -20.47
C GLN A 5 -22.15 4.60 -20.10
N ARG A 6 -21.17 4.74 -20.99
CA ARG A 6 -19.77 4.41 -20.68
C ARG A 6 -19.34 5.32 -19.52
N PRO A 7 -18.97 4.81 -18.34
CA PRO A 7 -18.38 5.66 -17.32
C PRO A 7 -17.21 6.38 -17.97
N GLY A 8 -17.21 7.72 -17.91
CA GLY A 8 -16.22 8.52 -18.63
C GLY A 8 -14.83 8.00 -18.27
N ILE A 9 -14.02 7.64 -19.27
CA ILE A 9 -12.75 6.90 -19.12
C ILE A 9 -11.88 7.45 -17.98
N ARG A 10 -11.87 8.77 -17.78
CA ARG A 10 -11.18 9.47 -16.69
C ARG A 10 -11.61 9.03 -15.27
N ARG A 11 -12.91 8.74 -15.07
CA ARG A 11 -13.45 8.22 -13.80
C ARG A 11 -12.97 6.81 -13.53
N SER A 12 -13.01 5.94 -14.55
CA SER A 12 -12.55 4.55 -14.43
C SER A 12 -11.05 4.50 -14.15
N LEU A 13 -10.24 5.32 -14.84
CA LEU A 13 -8.81 5.45 -14.57
C LEU A 13 -8.50 5.90 -13.15
N LEU A 14 -9.24 6.88 -12.62
CA LEU A 14 -9.04 7.36 -11.25
C LEU A 14 -9.34 6.26 -10.21
N LEU A 15 -10.42 5.50 -10.40
CA LEU A 15 -10.78 4.39 -9.51
C LEU A 15 -9.75 3.26 -9.58
N ILE A 16 -9.26 2.91 -10.77
CA ILE A 16 -8.20 1.92 -10.95
C ILE A 16 -6.92 2.39 -10.24
N ALA A 17 -6.53 3.66 -10.40
CA ALA A 17 -5.36 4.22 -9.73
C ALA A 17 -5.48 4.18 -8.20
N ILE A 18 -6.64 4.55 -7.64
CA ILE A 18 -6.92 4.43 -6.20
C ILE A 18 -6.76 2.98 -5.75
N SER A 19 -7.39 2.04 -6.47
CA SER A 19 -7.35 0.61 -6.13
C SER A 19 -5.92 0.06 -6.16
N LEU A 20 -5.14 0.39 -7.19
CA LEU A 20 -3.76 -0.06 -7.33
C LEU A 20 -2.87 0.50 -6.21
N CYS A 21 -2.98 1.79 -5.89
CA CYS A 21 -2.20 2.40 -4.82
C CYS A 21 -2.56 1.80 -3.45
N ALA A 22 -3.85 1.62 -3.16
CA ALA A 22 -4.31 1.03 -1.91
C ALA A 22 -3.84 -0.43 -1.76
N THR A 23 -3.94 -1.23 -2.83
CA THR A 23 -3.49 -2.63 -2.83
C THR A 23 -1.98 -2.72 -2.66
N ALA A 24 -1.21 -1.92 -3.40
CA ALA A 24 0.24 -1.91 -3.28
C ALA A 24 0.69 -1.44 -1.89
N SER A 25 0.04 -0.42 -1.32
CA SER A 25 0.26 0.01 0.07
C SER A 25 0.06 -1.14 1.06
N ALA A 26 -1.05 -1.89 0.92
CA ALA A 26 -1.33 -3.03 1.78
C ALA A 26 -0.29 -4.14 1.64
N ILE A 27 0.18 -4.44 0.42
CA ILE A 27 1.25 -5.42 0.18
C ILE A 27 2.55 -4.98 0.86
N PHE A 28 2.99 -3.73 0.67
CA PHE A 28 4.19 -3.22 1.33
C PHE A 28 4.06 -3.19 2.86
N GLY A 29 2.88 -2.84 3.38
CA GLY A 29 2.60 -2.88 4.82
C GLY A 29 2.64 -4.31 5.38
N PHE A 30 2.11 -5.28 4.63
CA PHE A 30 2.18 -6.69 5.00
C PHE A 30 3.62 -7.21 5.01
N LEU A 31 4.41 -6.87 3.98
CA LEU A 31 5.83 -7.23 3.91
C LEU A 31 6.64 -6.55 5.02
N TYR A 32 6.40 -5.26 5.27
CA TYR A 32 7.01 -4.54 6.40
C TYR A 32 6.72 -5.23 7.73
N TYR A 33 5.46 -5.64 7.95
CA TYR A 33 5.09 -6.33 9.17
C TYR A 33 5.80 -7.68 9.31
N GLY A 34 5.75 -8.50 8.26
CA GLY A 34 6.26 -9.87 8.27
C GLY A 34 7.78 -9.98 8.21
N LEU A 35 8.48 -9.02 7.59
CA LEU A 35 9.94 -9.07 7.43
C LEU A 35 10.69 -8.22 8.46
N TYR A 36 10.04 -7.19 9.03
CA TYR A 36 10.69 -6.25 9.94
C TYR A 36 9.94 -6.10 11.27
N TRP A 37 8.70 -5.59 11.27
CA TRP A 37 8.04 -5.11 12.50
C TRP A 37 7.90 -6.18 13.58
N LYS A 38 7.61 -7.43 13.17
CA LYS A 38 7.51 -8.59 14.08
C LYS A 38 8.82 -8.87 14.83
N TYR A 39 9.96 -8.58 14.21
CA TYR A 39 11.31 -8.91 14.72
C TYR A 39 12.13 -7.67 15.10
N ARG A 40 11.54 -6.48 15.09
CA ARG A 40 12.24 -5.19 15.27
C ARG A 40 13.09 -5.08 16.55
N ASP A 41 12.72 -5.83 17.59
CA ASP A 41 13.38 -5.82 18.89
C ASP A 41 14.36 -7.01 19.05
N LEU A 42 14.56 -7.83 18.01
CA LEU A 42 15.38 -9.05 18.03
C LEU A 42 16.65 -8.97 17.17
N PHE A 43 16.83 -7.89 16.40
CA PHE A 43 18.02 -7.70 15.57
C PHE A 43 19.26 -7.51 16.44
N ASN A 44 20.36 -8.16 16.07
CA ASN A 44 21.65 -7.97 16.71
C ASN A 44 22.36 -6.68 16.23
N GLU A 45 23.57 -6.43 16.71
CA GLU A 45 24.39 -5.26 16.33
C GLU A 45 24.66 -5.12 14.83
N ASN A 46 24.55 -6.23 14.08
CA ASN A 46 24.74 -6.26 12.63
C ASN A 46 23.41 -6.12 11.86
N GLY A 47 22.29 -5.84 12.53
CA GLY A 47 20.98 -5.69 11.89
C GLY A 47 20.34 -7.00 11.45
N ARG A 48 20.74 -8.16 12.02
CA ARG A 48 20.28 -9.49 11.60
C ARG A 48 19.60 -10.24 12.73
N TYR A 49 18.56 -10.98 12.38
CA TYR A 49 17.88 -11.93 13.26
C TYR A 49 17.73 -13.27 12.54
N PHE A 50 18.19 -14.36 13.16
CA PHE A 50 18.00 -15.71 12.63
C PHE A 50 16.86 -16.39 13.38
N ASP A 51 15.80 -16.74 12.65
CA ASP A 51 14.71 -17.55 13.17
C ASP A 51 15.06 -19.02 13.05
N GLU A 52 15.33 -19.67 14.18
CA GLU A 52 15.69 -21.09 14.24
C GLU A 52 14.53 -22.01 13.81
N THR A 53 13.27 -21.56 13.98
CA THR A 53 12.08 -22.37 13.69
C THR A 53 11.91 -22.56 12.19
N ASP A 54 11.98 -21.46 11.45
CA ASP A 54 11.79 -21.43 10.00
C ASP A 54 13.13 -21.47 9.24
N SER A 55 14.26 -21.42 9.95
CA SER A 55 15.62 -21.33 9.38
C SER A 55 15.79 -20.15 8.41
N VAL A 56 15.21 -18.99 8.74
CA VAL A 56 15.21 -17.77 7.93
C VAL A 56 16.01 -16.67 8.62
N VAL A 57 16.79 -15.90 7.83
CA VAL A 57 17.45 -14.68 8.31
C VAL A 57 16.62 -13.47 7.90
N TYR A 58 16.23 -12.67 8.90
CA TYR A 58 15.60 -11.37 8.73
C TYR A 58 16.64 -10.26 8.87
N GLN A 59 16.39 -9.14 8.18
CA GLN A 59 17.28 -7.97 8.15
C GLN A 59 16.51 -6.70 8.54
N ASP A 60 17.16 -5.84 9.31
CA ASP A 60 16.62 -4.55 9.73
C ASP A 60 16.42 -3.58 8.54
N GLU A 61 17.17 -3.74 7.45
CA GLU A 61 17.02 -3.02 6.18
C GLU A 61 15.58 -3.11 5.63
N ALA A 62 14.86 -4.19 5.93
CA ALA A 62 13.45 -4.35 5.55
C ALA A 62 12.52 -3.30 6.18
N ALA A 63 12.99 -2.52 7.17
CA ALA A 63 12.30 -1.33 7.67
C ALA A 63 11.91 -0.37 6.55
N ILE A 64 12.71 -0.30 5.47
CA ILE A 64 12.49 0.61 4.34
C ILE A 64 11.13 0.40 3.66
N LEU A 65 10.53 -0.79 3.79
CA LEU A 65 9.23 -1.13 3.20
C LEU A 65 8.09 -0.27 3.75
N ILE A 66 8.24 0.36 4.93
CA ILE A 66 7.25 1.32 5.45
C ILE A 66 7.11 2.55 4.55
N VAL A 67 8.18 2.97 3.87
CA VAL A 67 8.20 4.16 3.03
C VAL A 67 7.21 4.05 1.87
N PRO A 68 7.29 3.04 0.98
CA PRO A 68 6.30 2.87 -0.07
C PRO A 68 4.91 2.56 0.50
N ALA A 69 4.80 1.85 1.63
CA ALA A 69 3.51 1.56 2.25
C ALA A 69 2.75 2.84 2.60
N ILE A 70 3.39 3.77 3.32
CA ILE A 70 2.79 5.05 3.72
C ILE A 70 2.58 5.96 2.51
N ALA A 71 3.57 6.07 1.62
CA ALA A 71 3.47 6.96 0.46
C ALA A 71 2.29 6.59 -0.45
N LEU A 72 2.10 5.30 -0.73
CA LEU A 72 1.00 4.80 -1.56
C LEU A 72 -0.36 4.94 -0.85
N LEU A 73 -0.39 4.78 0.48
CA LEU A 73 -1.61 5.02 1.27
C LEU A 73 -2.06 6.48 1.16
N VAL A 74 -1.13 7.41 1.40
CA VAL A 74 -1.40 8.86 1.30
C VAL A 74 -1.88 9.21 -0.11
N LEU A 75 -1.25 8.66 -1.15
CA LEU A 75 -1.67 8.86 -2.53
C LEU A 75 -3.08 8.33 -2.79
N ALA A 76 -3.39 7.11 -2.34
CA ALA A 76 -4.72 6.52 -2.49
C ALA A 76 -5.81 7.37 -1.80
N LEU A 77 -5.54 7.84 -0.57
CA LEU A 77 -6.44 8.73 0.17
C LEU A 77 -6.63 10.07 -0.54
N GLY A 78 -5.56 10.70 -1.02
CA GLY A 78 -5.63 11.96 -1.77
C GLY A 78 -6.46 11.83 -3.05
N LEU A 79 -6.26 10.76 -3.81
CA LEU A 79 -7.06 10.45 -5.00
C LEU A 79 -8.53 10.16 -4.64
N GLY A 80 -8.79 9.48 -3.53
CA GLY A 80 -10.12 9.21 -3.00
C GLY A 80 -10.87 10.49 -2.61
N VAL A 81 -10.20 11.43 -1.93
CA VAL A 81 -10.74 12.76 -1.62
C VAL A 81 -11.06 13.54 -2.91
N LEU A 82 -10.17 13.51 -3.90
CA LEU A 82 -10.40 14.14 -5.20
C LEU A 82 -11.62 13.54 -5.92
N TRP A 83 -11.75 12.22 -5.90
CA TRP A 83 -12.91 11.53 -6.46
C TRP A 83 -14.21 11.93 -5.76
N TRP A 84 -14.22 11.96 -4.42
CA TRP A 84 -15.39 12.33 -3.63
C TRP A 84 -15.83 13.78 -3.89
N ARG A 85 -14.88 14.73 -3.88
CA ARG A 85 -15.17 16.15 -4.18
C ARG A 85 -15.79 16.31 -5.57
N ARG A 86 -15.24 15.64 -6.59
CA ARG A 86 -15.78 15.68 -7.97
C ARG A 86 -17.17 15.07 -8.09
N HIS A 87 -17.51 14.10 -7.25
CA HIS A 87 -18.85 13.49 -7.26
C HIS A 87 -19.86 14.36 -6.50
N ARG A 88 -19.43 15.07 -5.45
CA ARG A 88 -20.28 15.96 -4.66
C ARG A 88 -20.61 17.28 -5.37
N SER A 89 -19.72 17.79 -6.21
CA SER A 89 -19.98 19.00 -7.04
C SER A 89 -20.91 18.75 -8.25
N ARG A 90 -21.34 17.50 -8.46
CA ARG A 90 -22.24 17.11 -9.56
C ARG A 90 -23.63 16.67 -9.09
N ALA A 91 -23.85 16.62 -7.78
CA ALA A 91 -25.14 16.37 -7.14
C ALA A 91 -25.70 17.71 -6.65
#